data_AF-A0A951R6P0-F1
#
_entry.id   AF-A0A951R6P0-F1
#
_cell.length_a   1.000
_cell.length_b   1.000
_cell.length_c   1.000
_cell.angle_alpha   90.00
_cell.angle_beta   90.00
_cell.angle_gamma   90.00
#
_symmetry.space_group_name_H-M   'P 1'
#
loop_
_entity.id
_entity.type
_entity.pdbx_description
1 polymer ?
#
loop_
_entity_poly.entity_id
_entity_poly.type
_entity_poly.pdbx_seq_one_letter_code
_entity_poly.pdbx_strand_id
1 'polypeptide(L)'
;MNKKKFSLFIKPKPIRGILVYLSIFFFFITLFFFFIEMGLMENPLKNFGQPPQSFNIIDRCSLIAGQLIHPIETESDCASMCMAECEVRSLKFYSSNFTSNLGNCNDCICLCK
;
A
#
# COMPACT_ATOMS: atom_id res chain seq x y z
N MET A 1 -72.50 -17.50 -9.03
CA MET A 1 -71.38 -16.54 -8.92
C MET A 1 -70.20 -17.21 -8.23
N ASN A 2 -69.04 -17.13 -8.87
CA ASN A 2 -67.89 -18.04 -8.69
C ASN A 2 -66.89 -17.47 -7.67
N LYS A 3 -66.69 -18.13 -6.51
CA LYS A 3 -65.68 -17.73 -5.52
C LYS A 3 -64.33 -18.29 -5.94
N LYS A 4 -63.52 -17.49 -6.65
CA LYS A 4 -62.10 -17.80 -6.90
C LYS A 4 -61.32 -17.75 -5.58
N LYS A 5 -60.96 -18.91 -5.04
CA LYS A 5 -59.92 -19.05 -4.01
C LYS A 5 -58.58 -18.67 -4.63
N PHE A 6 -58.06 -17.49 -4.33
CA PHE A 6 -56.67 -17.14 -4.55
C PHE A 6 -55.82 -17.81 -3.46
N SER A 7 -55.20 -18.93 -3.78
CA SER A 7 -54.17 -19.54 -2.95
C SER A 7 -52.85 -18.80 -3.17
N LEU A 8 -52.52 -17.89 -2.25
CA LEU A 8 -51.19 -17.28 -2.15
C LEU A 8 -50.18 -18.35 -1.73
N PHE A 9 -49.55 -18.98 -2.73
CA PHE A 9 -48.41 -19.88 -2.55
C PHE A 9 -47.18 -19.05 -2.16
N ILE A 10 -47.00 -18.80 -0.86
CA ILE A 10 -45.76 -18.26 -0.31
C ILE A 10 -44.73 -19.41 -0.35
N LYS A 11 -43.89 -19.45 -1.40
CA LYS A 11 -42.78 -20.41 -1.46
C LYS A 11 -41.84 -20.14 -0.26
N PRO A 12 -41.48 -21.16 0.55
CA PRO A 12 -40.54 -20.98 1.65
C PRO A 12 -39.20 -20.50 1.10
N LYS A 13 -38.73 -19.33 1.54
CA LYS A 13 -37.42 -18.79 1.15
C LYS A 13 -36.32 -19.75 1.63
N PRO A 14 -35.24 -19.97 0.86
CA PRO A 14 -34.14 -20.85 1.24
C PRO A 14 -33.25 -20.20 2.32
N ILE A 15 -33.82 -19.91 3.48
CA ILE A 15 -33.15 -19.29 4.64
C ILE A 15 -31.94 -20.12 5.07
N ARG A 16 -32.02 -21.45 4.91
CA ARG A 16 -30.93 -22.39 5.21
C ARG A 16 -29.70 -22.19 4.31
N GLY A 17 -29.89 -21.85 3.03
CA GLY A 17 -28.77 -21.58 2.13
C GLY A 17 -28.05 -20.28 2.46
N ILE A 18 -28.83 -19.26 2.84
CA ILE A 18 -28.30 -17.95 3.26
C ILE A 18 -27.46 -18.09 4.54
N LEU A 19 -27.92 -18.87 5.52
CA LEU A 19 -27.17 -19.13 6.76
C LEU A 19 -25.82 -19.82 6.50
N VAL A 20 -25.79 -20.82 5.61
CA VAL A 20 -24.55 -21.52 5.24
C VAL A 20 -23.59 -20.57 4.53
N TYR A 21 -24.09 -19.72 3.64
CA TYR A 21 -23.25 -18.73 2.96
C TYR A 21 -22.64 -17.73 3.94
N LEU A 22 -23.44 -17.22 4.89
CA LEU A 22 -22.96 -16.31 5.93
C LEU A 22 -21.91 -16.95 6.83
N SER A 23 -22.07 -18.22 7.21
CA SER A 23 -21.07 -18.91 8.04
C SER A 23 -19.75 -19.10 7.29
N ILE A 24 -19.80 -19.44 6.00
CA ILE A 24 -18.61 -19.58 5.16
C ILE A 24 -17.91 -18.23 5.00
N PHE A 25 -18.67 -17.17 4.73
CA PHE A 25 -18.14 -15.82 4.60
C PHE A 25 -17.43 -15.36 5.88
N PHE A 26 -18.04 -15.61 7.05
CA PHE A 26 -17.44 -15.28 8.34
C PHE A 26 -16.14 -16.06 8.60
N PHE A 27 -16.12 -17.35 8.25
CA PHE A 27 -14.91 -18.18 8.34
C PHE A 27 -13.76 -17.58 7.54
N PHE A 28 -14.01 -17.17 6.30
CA PHE A 28 -12.98 -16.51 5.47
C PHE A 28 -12.49 -15.19 6.06
N ILE A 29 -13.37 -14.38 6.67
CA ILE A 29 -12.97 -13.16 7.36
C ILE A 29 -12.04 -13.48 8.53
N THR A 30 -12.38 -14.46 9.37
CA THR A 30 -11.52 -14.83 10.51
C THR A 30 -10.18 -15.39 10.05
N LEU A 31 -10.16 -16.19 8.98
CA LEU A 31 -8.94 -16.72 8.38
C LEU A 31 -8.04 -15.58 7.88
N PHE A 32 -8.64 -14.56 7.24
CA PHE A 32 -7.92 -13.38 6.75
C PHE A 32 -7.24 -12.61 7.89
N PHE A 33 -7.94 -12.36 9.01
CA PHE A 33 -7.33 -11.70 10.18
C PHE A 33 -6.20 -12.53 10.81
N PHE A 34 -6.35 -13.86 10.86
CA PHE A 34 -5.31 -14.75 11.35
C PHE A 34 -4.01 -14.65 10.53
N PHE A 35 -4.10 -14.54 9.20
CA PHE A 35 -2.92 -14.34 8.34
C PHE A 35 -2.20 -13.02 8.59
N ILE A 36 -2.93 -11.95 8.93
CA ILE A 36 -2.35 -10.65 9.30
C ILE A 36 -1.57 -10.76 10.62
N GLU A 37 -2.13 -11.44 11.64
CA GLU A 37 -1.44 -11.63 12.92
C GLU A 37 -0.16 -12.46 12.80
N MET A 38 -0.17 -13.48 11.94
CA MET A 38 1.00 -14.31 11.65
C MET A 38 2.11 -13.58 10.87
N GLY A 39 1.90 -12.31 10.48
CA GLY A 39 2.88 -11.52 9.74
C GLY A 39 3.14 -12.02 8.32
N LEU A 40 2.32 -12.96 7.82
CA LEU A 40 2.38 -13.46 6.45
C LEU A 40 1.89 -12.42 5.44
N MET A 41 1.15 -11.41 5.89
CA MET A 41 0.61 -10.35 5.06
C MET A 41 0.62 -9.02 5.81
N GLU A 42 1.09 -7.95 5.16
CA GLU A 42 1.00 -6.61 5.73
C GLU A 42 -0.47 -6.18 5.89
N ASN A 43 -0.80 -5.56 7.03
CA ASN A 43 -2.13 -5.03 7.27
C ASN A 43 -2.43 -3.88 6.29
N PRO A 44 -3.39 -4.03 5.34
CA PRO A 44 -3.68 -3.02 4.34
C PRO A 44 -4.29 -1.74 4.94
N LEU A 45 -4.77 -1.79 6.18
CA LEU A 45 -5.38 -0.65 6.88
C LEU A 45 -4.37 0.16 7.71
N LYS A 46 -3.12 -0.32 7.88
CA LYS A 46 -2.14 0.29 8.80
C LYS A 46 -1.85 1.76 8.48
N ASN A 47 -1.80 2.12 7.19
CA ASN A 47 -1.45 3.47 6.73
C ASN A 47 -2.61 4.16 5.97
N PHE A 48 -3.84 3.68 6.16
CA PHE A 48 -5.01 4.26 5.50
C PHE A 48 -5.32 5.65 6.08
N GLY A 49 -5.23 6.69 5.25
CA GLY A 49 -5.49 8.09 5.65
C GLY A 49 -4.29 8.86 6.22
N GLN A 50 -3.13 8.23 6.43
CA GLN A 50 -1.93 8.96 6.85
C GLN A 50 -1.23 9.61 5.65
N PRO A 51 -0.73 10.86 5.78
CA PRO A 51 0.10 11.48 4.76
C PRO A 51 1.41 10.70 4.62
N PRO A 52 2.00 10.64 3.41
CA PRO A 52 3.29 9.98 3.22
C PRO A 52 4.38 10.66 4.06
N GLN A 53 5.26 9.86 4.63
CA GLN A 53 6.42 10.35 5.37
C GLN A 53 7.48 10.84 4.39
N SER A 54 8.04 12.02 4.64
CA SER A 54 9.11 12.59 3.83
C SER A 54 10.48 12.35 4.47
N PHE A 55 11.43 11.91 3.66
CA PHE A 55 12.83 11.72 4.04
C PHE A 55 13.71 12.43 3.02
N ASN A 56 14.73 13.14 3.49
CA ASN A 56 15.72 13.74 2.60
C ASN A 56 16.98 12.86 2.58
N ILE A 57 17.35 12.37 1.41
CA ILE A 57 18.60 11.68 1.14
C ILE A 57 19.54 12.72 0.51
N ILE A 58 20.54 13.13 1.30
CA ILE A 58 21.62 13.99 0.80
C ILE A 58 22.59 13.10 0.03
N ASP A 59 22.87 13.46 -1.22
CA ASP A 59 23.84 12.77 -2.05
C ASP A 59 25.23 12.78 -1.40
N ARG A 60 25.93 11.65 -1.42
CA ARG A 60 27.29 11.54 -0.86
C ARG A 60 28.31 11.99 -1.89
N CYS A 61 28.18 13.22 -2.36
CA CYS A 61 29.07 13.75 -3.37
C CYS A 61 30.50 13.86 -2.82
N SER A 62 31.49 13.61 -3.67
CA SER A 62 32.90 13.63 -3.31
C SER A 62 33.71 14.41 -4.35
N LEU A 63 34.72 15.14 -3.89
CA LEU A 63 35.55 15.97 -4.75
C LEU A 63 36.79 15.17 -5.16
N ILE A 64 36.85 14.72 -6.41
CA ILE A 64 37.93 13.89 -6.95
C ILE A 64 38.57 14.65 -8.11
N ALA A 65 39.89 14.87 -8.05
CA ALA A 65 40.66 15.59 -9.09
C ALA A 65 40.07 16.97 -9.48
N GLY A 66 39.48 17.69 -8.51
CA GLY A 66 38.86 19.00 -8.75
C GLY A 66 37.46 18.95 -9.35
N GLN A 67 36.91 17.77 -9.60
CA GLN A 67 35.53 17.57 -10.07
C GLN A 67 34.65 17.06 -8.93
N LEU A 68 33.44 17.60 -8.83
CA LEU A 68 32.43 17.12 -7.89
C LEU A 68 31.71 15.93 -8.52
N ILE A 69 31.87 14.75 -7.93
CA ILE A 69 31.25 13.50 -8.39
C ILE A 69 29.96 13.30 -7.62
N HIS A 70 28.86 13.09 -8.36
CA HIS A 70 27.52 12.85 -7.83
C HIS A 70 27.12 11.39 -8.04
N PRO A 71 26.97 10.58 -6.98
CA PRO A 71 26.32 9.27 -7.08
C PRO A 71 24.88 9.34 -7.61
N ILE A 72 24.16 10.41 -7.32
CA ILE A 72 22.77 10.64 -7.78
C ILE A 72 22.79 11.72 -8.86
N GLU A 73 22.79 11.33 -10.13
CA GLU A 73 22.82 12.28 -11.25
C GLU A 73 21.44 12.56 -11.84
N THR A 74 20.51 11.61 -11.66
CA THR A 74 19.20 11.64 -12.30
C THR A 74 18.05 11.37 -11.33
N GLU A 75 16.84 11.73 -11.75
CA GLU A 75 15.60 11.36 -11.04
C GLU A 75 15.45 9.84 -10.92
N SER A 76 15.92 9.04 -11.89
CA SER A 76 15.84 7.57 -11.78
C SER A 76 16.76 7.01 -10.69
N ASP A 77 17.93 7.62 -10.48
CA ASP A 77 18.85 7.23 -9.40
C ASP A 77 18.23 7.57 -8.04
N CYS A 78 17.65 8.77 -7.93
CA CYS A 78 16.93 9.22 -6.75
C CYS A 78 15.74 8.31 -6.44
N ALA A 79 14.91 7.97 -7.44
CA ALA A 79 13.78 7.05 -7.29
C ALA A 79 14.24 5.67 -6.80
N SER A 80 15.31 5.13 -7.37
CA SER A 80 15.85 3.81 -6.99
C SER A 80 16.35 3.80 -5.54
N MET A 81 17.05 4.86 -5.11
CA MET A 81 17.48 5.01 -3.73
C MET A 81 16.29 5.19 -2.78
N CYS A 82 15.29 5.98 -3.17
CA CYS A 82 14.06 6.14 -2.37
C CYS A 82 13.30 4.82 -2.21
N MET A 83 13.22 3.99 -3.25
CA MET A 83 12.60 2.66 -3.15
C MET A 83 13.29 1.80 -2.09
N ALA A 84 14.62 1.72 -2.14
CA ALA A 84 15.41 0.99 -1.16
C ALA A 84 15.24 1.57 0.27
N GLU A 85 15.26 2.89 0.42
CA GLU A 85 15.09 3.55 1.72
C GLU A 85 13.69 3.33 2.31
N CYS A 86 12.63 3.39 1.49
CA CYS A 86 11.28 3.09 1.93
C CYS A 86 11.17 1.61 2.36
N GLU A 87 11.76 0.67 1.61
CA GLU A 87 11.76 -0.75 1.92
C GLU A 87 12.46 -1.05 3.25
N VAL A 88 13.64 -0.46 3.49
CA VAL A 88 14.37 -0.58 4.76
C VAL A 88 13.52 -0.07 5.94
N ARG A 89 12.67 0.93 5.71
CA ARG A 89 11.75 1.49 6.71
C ARG A 89 10.42 0.75 6.80
N SER A 90 10.24 -0.34 6.06
CA SER A 90 8.97 -1.09 5.96
C SER A 90 7.80 -0.18 5.55
N LEU A 91 8.07 0.75 4.62
CA LEU A 91 7.10 1.63 3.98
C LEU A 91 7.13 1.38 2.46
N LYS A 92 6.05 1.69 1.76
CA LYS A 92 5.97 1.58 0.30
C LYS A 92 6.40 2.88 -0.33
N PHE A 93 7.13 2.77 -1.45
CA PHE A 93 7.48 3.93 -2.24
C PHE A 93 6.22 4.62 -2.78
N TYR A 94 6.14 5.95 -2.58
CA TYR A 94 5.07 6.78 -3.12
C TYR A 94 5.58 7.65 -4.28
N SER A 95 6.61 8.46 -4.02
CA SER A 95 7.27 9.27 -5.05
C SER A 95 8.66 9.75 -4.59
N SER A 96 9.44 10.24 -5.53
CA SER A 96 10.72 10.92 -5.31
C SER A 96 10.69 12.32 -5.91
N ASN A 97 11.59 13.19 -5.47
CA ASN A 97 11.84 14.49 -6.08
C ASN A 97 13.33 14.81 -6.00
N PHE A 98 13.98 14.81 -7.16
CA PHE A 98 15.39 15.14 -7.32
C PHE A 98 15.60 16.64 -7.52
N THR A 99 16.56 17.20 -6.80
CA THR A 99 17.03 18.57 -6.97
C THR A 99 18.51 18.54 -7.33
N SER A 100 18.86 18.97 -8.55
CA SER A 100 20.26 19.07 -8.96
C SER A 100 20.88 20.37 -8.46
N ASN A 101 22.06 20.28 -7.84
CA ASN A 101 22.85 21.41 -7.38
C ASN A 101 24.17 21.47 -8.16
N LEU A 102 24.43 22.59 -8.85
CA LEU A 102 25.62 22.74 -9.70
C LEU A 102 26.94 22.94 -8.93
N GLY A 103 26.86 23.31 -7.65
CA GLY A 103 28.02 23.61 -6.80
C GLY A 103 28.01 22.92 -5.45
N ASN A 104 27.08 21.97 -5.26
CA ASN A 104 26.93 21.21 -4.01
C ASN A 104 26.37 19.82 -4.34
N CYS A 105 26.33 18.92 -3.36
CA CYS A 105 25.68 17.62 -3.52
C CYS A 105 24.22 17.78 -3.97
N ASN A 106 23.75 16.85 -4.80
CA ASN A 106 22.34 16.81 -5.19
C ASN A 106 21.47 16.36 -4.00
N ASP A 107 20.20 16.72 -4.05
CA ASP A 107 19.24 16.34 -3.00
C ASP A 107 18.15 15.46 -3.58
N CYS A 108 17.69 14.50 -2.78
CA CYS A 108 16.66 13.57 -3.14
C CYS A 108 15.62 13.48 -2.02
N ILE A 109 14.41 13.96 -2.28
CA ILE A 109 13.31 13.90 -1.32
C ILE A 109 12.45 12.67 -1.62
N CYS A 110 12.42 11.72 -0.69
CA CYS A 110 11.63 10.51 -0.77
C CYS A 110 10.31 10.66 -0.01
N LEU A 111 9.22 10.26 -0.64
CA LEU A 111 7.91 10.10 0.00
C LEU A 111 7.59 8.61 0.12
N CYS A 112 7.40 8.12 1.34
CA CYS A 112 7.08 6.72 1.63
C CYS A 112 5.73 6.61 2.37
N LYS A 113 4.94 5.55 2.11
CA LYS A 113 3.63 5.32 2.72
C LYS A 113 3.40 3.89 3.17
#